data_AF-S9TKK5-F1
#
_entry.id   AF-S9TKK5-F1
#
_cell.length_a   1.000
_cell.length_b   1.000
_cell.length_c   1.000
_cell.angle_alpha   90.00
_cell.angle_beta   90.00
_cell.angle_gamma   90.00
#
_symmetry.space_group_name_H-M   'P 1'
#
loop_
_entity.id
_entity.type
_entity.pdbx_description
1 polymer ?
#
loop_
_entity_poly.entity_id
_entity_poly.type
_entity_poly.pdbx_seq_one_letter_code
_entity_poly.pdbx_strand_id
1 'polypeptide(L)'
;MTKFRSTFLQAIAPVVLLSVVGVTHIDFVLMAIRGNVLLNSMILVVALGGGVLWIVNLIQAERERTALNRFAREVGDGADMNELLSAPWLNGRVVQDYLRNLAQTGGKLSTHMDQSAIETELEQLQTELDSRMELPSFLVGFMIAMGLLGTFIGLLETLTGISGMLDGMVNAPAGDSIDAEFLKLVGQLRHPLAGMGIAFSASMFGLLGSLMLGMMQLTVRRHARKVLGEARHLLNRLVERVKGPVGMAGVSEAVRAGGVSESFLSTFIADLTSNMNQMLEMFHRSQDGSLAMVSRIDNLAFRLEEMVGAIESNIEAVRRTNDLLGFGPRMKETNEELLSEVRALLSNNQDRQKSMMRLTDTLSSIDQKISASNDGTRSHFDMVGNFNIQSLAKLDEAVGVLHAVNDQTSDSETKLDRRLQALSSATTNIGATMQQMTAKLSEVAVGTQTQINALGSVQQVLRDSSAEMQNLLSGLQEKMQKVQEVEIGATRHLYGIKESFDGMNALLEPLKGMAQGVGKQTSLLEATLEEMRMSQRNMMRELRAEMRDVTRQQGTAG
;
A
#
# COMPACT_ATOMS: atom_id res chain seq x y z
N MET A 1 16.70 14.71 -23.57
CA MET A 1 17.93 13.93 -23.78
C MET A 1 18.95 14.01 -22.63
N THR A 2 19.08 15.14 -21.91
CA THR A 2 20.04 15.30 -20.81
C THR A 2 19.83 14.36 -19.61
N LYS A 3 18.57 14.11 -19.19
CA LYS A 3 18.26 13.19 -18.08
C LYS A 3 18.54 11.71 -18.39
N PHE A 4 18.32 11.28 -19.64
CA PHE A 4 18.62 9.92 -20.10
C PHE A 4 20.11 9.59 -19.98
N ARG A 5 20.98 10.55 -20.36
CA ARG A 5 22.43 10.39 -20.28
C ARG A 5 22.92 10.23 -18.84
N SER A 6 22.33 10.95 -17.89
CA SER A 6 22.70 10.87 -16.47
C SER A 6 22.34 9.51 -15.85
N THR A 7 21.13 9.01 -16.12
CA THR A 7 20.68 7.68 -15.65
C THR A 7 21.53 6.54 -16.21
N PHE A 8 21.79 6.58 -17.52
CA PHE A 8 22.61 5.58 -18.17
C PHE A 8 24.06 5.60 -17.64
N LEU A 9 24.61 6.79 -17.38
CA LEU A 9 25.91 6.94 -16.72
C LEU A 9 25.93 6.29 -15.33
N GLN A 10 24.90 6.49 -14.51
CA GLN A 10 24.84 5.93 -13.16
C GLN A 10 24.80 4.40 -13.16
N ALA A 11 24.10 3.79 -14.12
CA ALA A 11 24.01 2.34 -14.23
C ALA A 11 25.30 1.70 -14.76
N ILE A 12 26.04 2.39 -15.63
CA ILE A 12 27.29 1.90 -16.21
C ILE A 12 28.51 2.23 -15.33
N ALA A 13 28.41 3.22 -14.45
CA ALA A 13 29.48 3.61 -13.53
C ALA A 13 30.16 2.43 -12.81
N PRO A 14 29.45 1.47 -12.19
CA PRO A 14 30.10 0.33 -11.53
C PRO A 14 30.85 -0.58 -12.52
N VAL A 15 30.32 -0.77 -13.73
CA VAL A 15 30.98 -1.57 -14.79
C VAL A 15 32.26 -0.90 -15.25
N VAL A 16 32.21 0.41 -15.49
CA VAL A 16 33.39 1.19 -15.90
C VAL A 16 34.43 1.21 -14.80
N LEU A 17 34.03 1.43 -13.55
CA LEU A 17 34.93 1.40 -12.40
C LEU A 17 35.66 0.05 -12.30
N LEU A 18 34.92 -1.05 -12.33
CA LEU A 18 35.49 -2.39 -12.21
C LEU A 18 36.37 -2.73 -13.43
N SER A 19 35.97 -2.31 -14.63
CA SER A 19 36.78 -2.47 -15.84
C SER A 19 38.10 -1.70 -15.76
N VAL A 20 38.08 -0.45 -15.26
CA VAL A 20 39.30 0.35 -15.07
C VAL A 20 40.23 -0.33 -14.05
N VAL A 21 39.70 -0.76 -12.91
CA VAL A 21 40.48 -1.50 -11.88
C VAL A 21 41.07 -2.79 -12.47
N GLY A 22 40.28 -3.55 -13.23
CA GLY A 22 40.73 -4.77 -13.90
C GLY A 22 41.86 -4.52 -14.91
N VAL A 23 41.77 -3.44 -15.68
CA VAL A 23 42.83 -3.05 -16.63
C VAL A 23 44.10 -2.61 -15.91
N THR A 24 43.99 -1.85 -14.81
CA THR A 24 45.16 -1.44 -14.03
C THR A 24 45.89 -2.61 -13.34
N HIS A 25 45.19 -3.72 -13.11
CA HIS A 25 45.74 -4.93 -12.49
C HIS A 25 45.63 -6.15 -13.40
N ILE A 26 45.88 -5.96 -14.70
CA ILE A 26 45.70 -7.00 -15.71
C ILE A 26 46.57 -8.25 -15.47
N ASP A 27 47.78 -8.07 -14.91
CA ASP A 27 48.68 -9.18 -14.58
C ASP A 27 48.06 -10.11 -13.54
N PHE A 28 47.41 -9.54 -12.52
CA PHE A 28 46.69 -10.30 -11.50
C PHE A 28 45.48 -11.01 -12.10
N VAL A 29 44.71 -10.33 -12.95
CA VAL A 29 43.50 -10.90 -13.59
C VAL A 29 43.87 -12.08 -14.49
N LEU A 30 44.92 -11.94 -15.31
CA LEU A 30 45.40 -13.01 -16.19
C LEU A 30 45.98 -14.19 -15.39
N MET A 31 46.70 -13.91 -14.30
CA MET A 31 47.22 -14.96 -13.41
C MET A 31 46.07 -15.76 -12.76
N ALA A 32 45.04 -15.07 -12.26
CA ALA A 32 43.87 -15.69 -11.69
C ALA A 32 43.11 -16.56 -12.71
N ILE A 33 42.86 -16.04 -13.92
CA ILE A 33 42.19 -16.80 -14.99
C ILE A 33 42.99 -18.06 -15.36
N ARG A 34 44.32 -17.97 -15.47
CA ARG A 34 45.16 -19.14 -15.78
C ARG A 34 45.16 -20.20 -14.68
N GLY A 35 45.00 -19.79 -13.42
CA GLY A 35 44.97 -20.70 -12.28
C GLY A 35 43.77 -21.64 -12.29
N ASN A 36 42.57 -21.13 -12.58
CA ASN A 36 41.37 -21.95 -12.78
C ASN A 36 40.54 -21.40 -13.94
N VAL A 37 40.90 -21.83 -15.16
CA VAL A 37 40.33 -21.31 -16.41
C VAL A 37 38.82 -21.50 -16.47
N LEU A 38 38.32 -22.68 -16.08
CA LEU A 38 36.91 -23.00 -16.18
C LEU A 38 36.06 -22.12 -15.26
N LEU A 39 36.40 -22.07 -13.97
CA LEU A 39 35.58 -21.37 -12.99
C LEU A 39 35.69 -19.85 -13.15
N ASN A 40 36.89 -19.31 -13.35
CA ASN A 40 37.08 -17.87 -13.50
C ASN A 40 36.51 -17.33 -14.82
N SER A 41 36.59 -18.08 -15.92
CA SER A 41 35.91 -17.68 -17.17
C SER A 41 34.39 -17.72 -17.04
N MET A 42 33.84 -18.73 -16.35
CA MET A 42 32.40 -18.82 -16.09
C MET A 42 31.91 -17.65 -15.22
N ILE A 43 32.67 -17.26 -14.19
CA ILE A 43 32.40 -16.05 -13.39
C ILE A 43 32.34 -14.80 -14.27
N LEU A 44 33.32 -14.62 -15.17
CA LEU A 44 33.35 -13.46 -16.06
C LEU A 44 32.19 -13.45 -17.06
N VAL A 45 31.84 -14.60 -17.65
CA VAL A 45 30.70 -14.72 -18.57
C VAL A 45 29.38 -14.38 -17.86
N VAL A 46 29.19 -14.87 -16.63
CA VAL A 46 28.01 -14.58 -15.82
C VAL A 46 27.96 -13.09 -15.43
N ALA A 47 29.09 -12.50 -15.04
CA ALA A 47 29.17 -11.08 -14.72
C ALA A 47 28.82 -10.19 -15.93
N LEU A 48 29.37 -10.52 -17.10
CA LEU A 48 29.07 -9.81 -18.35
C LEU A 48 27.61 -10.01 -18.78
N GLY A 49 27.12 -11.25 -18.77
CA GLY A 49 25.73 -11.58 -19.11
C GLY A 49 24.73 -10.88 -18.19
N GLY A 50 24.95 -10.93 -16.87
CA GLY A 50 24.15 -10.20 -15.90
C GLY A 50 24.18 -8.69 -16.12
N GLY A 51 25.36 -8.13 -16.41
CA GLY A 51 25.51 -6.71 -16.71
C GLY A 51 24.73 -6.29 -17.96
N VAL A 52 24.82 -7.06 -19.04
CA VAL A 52 24.05 -6.85 -20.27
C VAL A 52 22.55 -6.91 -20.00
N LEU A 53 22.07 -7.91 -19.25
CA LEU A 53 20.66 -8.04 -18.90
C LEU A 53 20.16 -6.83 -18.08
N TRP A 54 20.95 -6.33 -17.13
CA TRP A 54 20.59 -5.10 -16.39
C TRP A 54 20.53 -3.87 -17.30
N ILE A 55 21.44 -3.74 -18.27
CA ILE A 55 21.43 -2.64 -19.26
C ILE A 55 20.19 -2.74 -20.16
N VAL A 56 19.88 -3.94 -20.66
CA VAL A 56 18.70 -4.19 -21.49
C VAL A 56 17.42 -3.83 -20.72
N ASN A 57 17.30 -4.25 -19.46
CA ASN A 57 16.17 -3.89 -18.60
C ASN A 57 16.09 -2.38 -18.33
N LEU A 58 17.22 -1.69 -18.16
CA LEU A 58 17.24 -0.23 -18.02
C LEU A 58 16.73 0.48 -19.29
N ILE A 59 17.21 0.06 -20.46
CA ILE A 59 16.80 0.63 -21.74
C ILE A 59 15.31 0.41 -21.96
N GLN A 60 14.80 -0.79 -21.65
CA GLN A 60 13.37 -1.09 -21.71
C GLN A 60 12.58 -0.20 -20.74
N ALA A 61 12.97 -0.08 -19.48
CA ALA A 61 12.28 0.77 -18.50
C ALA A 61 12.24 2.25 -18.93
N GLU A 62 13.32 2.80 -19.50
CA GLU A 62 13.29 4.19 -19.99
C GLU A 62 12.45 4.32 -21.26
N ARG A 63 12.47 3.32 -22.13
CA ARG A 63 11.60 3.27 -23.31
C ARG A 63 10.14 3.32 -22.87
N GLU A 64 9.74 2.54 -21.86
CA GLU A 64 8.39 2.56 -21.29
C GLU A 64 8.04 3.94 -20.72
N ARG A 65 8.96 4.55 -19.95
CA ARG A 65 8.77 5.91 -19.42
C ARG A 65 8.61 6.96 -20.52
N THR A 66 9.37 6.84 -21.61
CA THR A 66 9.31 7.78 -22.73
C THR A 66 7.98 7.63 -23.48
N ALA A 67 7.51 6.40 -23.63
CA ALA A 67 6.21 6.10 -24.21
C ALA A 67 5.07 6.71 -23.38
N LEU A 68 5.06 6.47 -22.05
CA LEU A 68 4.10 7.08 -21.13
C LEU A 68 4.08 8.62 -21.21
N ASN A 69 5.25 9.24 -21.19
CA ASN A 69 5.36 10.70 -21.24
C ASN A 69 4.91 11.28 -22.58
N ARG A 70 5.16 10.56 -23.68
CA ARG A 70 4.69 10.95 -25.00
C ARG A 70 3.17 10.85 -25.09
N PHE A 71 2.61 9.71 -24.67
CA PHE A 71 1.17 9.49 -24.59
C PHE A 71 0.49 10.60 -23.78
N ALA A 72 0.98 10.88 -22.57
CA ALA A 72 0.43 11.92 -21.71
C ALA A 72 0.40 13.32 -22.35
N ARG A 73 1.40 13.64 -23.17
CA ARG A 73 1.46 14.94 -23.86
C ARG A 73 0.47 15.00 -25.00
N GLU A 74 0.45 13.98 -25.86
CA GLU A 74 -0.43 13.92 -27.03
C GLU A 74 -1.92 13.90 -26.59
N VAL A 75 -2.24 13.21 -25.50
CA VAL A 75 -3.58 13.26 -24.86
C VAL A 75 -3.84 14.63 -24.21
N GLY A 76 -2.81 15.24 -23.63
CA GLY A 76 -2.86 16.62 -23.13
C GLY A 76 -3.24 17.61 -24.22
N ASP A 77 -2.73 17.42 -25.43
CA ASP A 77 -2.93 18.25 -26.62
C ASP A 77 -4.26 17.96 -27.34
N GLY A 78 -5.06 17.00 -26.86
CA GLY A 78 -6.41 16.69 -27.36
C GLY A 78 -6.48 15.61 -28.44
N ALA A 79 -5.41 14.83 -28.63
CA ALA A 79 -5.45 13.67 -29.54
C ALA A 79 -6.34 12.55 -29.00
N ASP A 80 -6.95 11.77 -29.91
CA ASP A 80 -7.78 10.63 -29.52
C ASP A 80 -6.93 9.49 -28.94
N MET A 81 -7.36 8.99 -27.78
CA MET A 81 -6.64 7.99 -27.01
C MET A 81 -6.51 6.66 -27.78
N ASN A 82 -7.56 6.27 -28.51
CA ASN A 82 -7.59 5.01 -29.24
C ASN A 82 -6.68 5.04 -30.47
N GLU A 83 -6.57 6.18 -31.13
CA GLU A 83 -5.63 6.38 -32.24
C GLU A 83 -4.18 6.24 -31.77
N LEU A 84 -3.83 6.81 -30.60
CA LEU A 84 -2.49 6.73 -30.02
C LEU A 84 -2.06 5.31 -29.62
N LEU A 85 -3.00 4.44 -29.25
CA LEU A 85 -2.71 3.05 -28.91
C LEU A 85 -2.28 2.20 -30.10
N SER A 86 -2.68 2.59 -31.31
CA SER A 86 -2.30 1.94 -32.55
C SER A 86 -0.93 2.39 -33.07
N ALA A 87 -0.30 3.36 -32.41
CA ALA A 87 0.91 3.97 -32.89
C ALA A 87 2.11 2.98 -32.85
N PRO A 88 2.96 2.95 -33.90
CA PRO A 88 4.08 2.00 -33.99
C PRO A 88 5.08 2.09 -32.84
N TRP A 89 5.16 3.25 -32.18
CA TRP A 89 6.06 3.45 -31.04
C TRP A 89 5.55 2.83 -29.75
N LEU A 90 4.27 2.43 -29.66
CA LEU A 90 3.66 1.82 -28.47
C LEU A 90 3.54 0.28 -28.58
N ASN A 91 3.59 -0.27 -29.79
CA ASN A 91 3.39 -1.70 -30.03
C ASN A 91 4.38 -2.61 -29.28
N GLY A 92 3.86 -3.63 -28.60
CA GLY A 92 4.63 -4.69 -27.94
C GLY A 92 5.28 -4.26 -26.61
N ARG A 93 4.74 -3.21 -25.98
CA ARG A 93 5.22 -2.66 -24.71
C ARG A 93 4.31 -3.04 -23.56
N VAL A 94 4.87 -3.17 -22.37
CA VAL A 94 4.10 -3.49 -21.15
C VAL A 94 3.05 -2.43 -20.89
N VAL A 95 3.45 -1.17 -21.10
CA VAL A 95 2.59 -0.05 -20.79
C VAL A 95 1.44 0.08 -21.81
N GLN A 96 1.49 -0.62 -22.93
CA GLN A 96 0.40 -0.61 -23.92
C GLN A 96 -0.90 -1.16 -23.32
N ASP A 97 -0.85 -2.26 -22.57
CA ASP A 97 -2.04 -2.87 -21.99
C ASP A 97 -2.65 -1.98 -20.89
N TYR A 98 -1.80 -1.44 -20.02
CA TYR A 98 -2.20 -0.41 -19.04
C TYR A 98 -2.89 0.79 -19.72
N LEU A 99 -2.30 1.33 -20.79
CA LEU A 99 -2.86 2.48 -21.51
C LEU A 99 -4.12 2.12 -22.30
N ARG A 100 -4.25 0.88 -22.77
CA ARG A 100 -5.44 0.39 -23.47
C ARG A 100 -6.65 0.40 -22.54
N ASN A 101 -6.49 -0.14 -21.34
CA ASN A 101 -7.55 -0.17 -20.34
C ASN A 101 -7.93 1.25 -19.93
N LEU A 102 -6.95 2.15 -19.81
CA LEU A 102 -7.17 3.56 -19.52
C LEU A 102 -7.91 4.32 -20.65
N ALA A 103 -7.70 3.93 -21.91
CA ALA A 103 -8.39 4.51 -23.06
C ALA A 103 -9.82 4.01 -23.23
N GLN A 104 -10.09 2.75 -22.88
CA GLN A 104 -11.44 2.18 -22.92
C GLN A 104 -12.38 2.89 -21.94
N THR A 105 -11.86 3.44 -20.85
CA THR A 105 -12.61 4.32 -19.93
C THR A 105 -12.91 5.72 -20.54
N GLY A 106 -12.51 5.97 -21.79
CA GLY A 106 -12.81 7.20 -22.54
C GLY A 106 -12.21 8.46 -21.93
N GLY A 107 -11.23 8.32 -21.03
CA GLY A 107 -10.75 9.41 -20.19
C GLY A 107 -11.82 10.02 -19.28
N LYS A 108 -12.98 9.38 -19.09
CA LYS A 108 -14.12 9.82 -18.25
C LYS A 108 -14.21 8.96 -17.00
N LEU A 109 -13.19 9.06 -16.16
CA LEU A 109 -13.14 8.43 -14.84
C LEU A 109 -14.09 9.16 -13.88
N SER A 110 -15.38 8.85 -14.02
CA SER A 110 -16.46 9.47 -13.26
C SER A 110 -16.77 8.69 -11.98
N THR A 111 -16.36 7.42 -11.90
CA THR A 111 -16.78 6.49 -10.84
C THR A 111 -15.57 5.82 -10.18
N HIS A 112 -15.56 5.73 -8.85
CA HIS A 112 -14.53 5.03 -8.04
C HIS A 112 -14.37 3.55 -8.41
N MET A 113 -15.39 2.91 -9.01
CA MET A 113 -15.32 1.55 -9.55
C MET A 113 -14.30 1.40 -10.70
N ASP A 114 -14.03 2.47 -11.45
CA ASP A 114 -12.96 2.50 -12.46
C ASP A 114 -11.57 2.68 -11.82
N GLN A 115 -11.50 3.25 -10.61
CA GLN A 115 -10.24 3.52 -9.93
C GLN A 115 -9.61 2.25 -9.34
N SER A 116 -10.42 1.34 -8.77
CA SER A 116 -9.92 0.04 -8.27
C SER A 116 -9.47 -0.89 -9.40
N ALA A 117 -10.17 -0.88 -10.54
CA ALA A 117 -9.77 -1.61 -11.74
C ALA A 117 -8.41 -1.11 -12.26
N ILE A 118 -8.19 0.21 -12.30
CA ILE A 118 -6.91 0.77 -12.77
C ILE A 118 -5.78 0.62 -11.73
N GLU A 119 -6.08 0.62 -10.43
CA GLU A 119 -5.09 0.25 -9.41
C GLU A 119 -4.65 -1.20 -9.59
N THR A 120 -5.58 -2.11 -9.91
CA THR A 120 -5.24 -3.51 -10.28
C THR A 120 -4.33 -3.56 -11.51
N GLU A 121 -4.58 -2.72 -12.52
CA GLU A 121 -3.72 -2.61 -13.71
C GLU A 121 -2.32 -2.04 -13.39
N LEU A 122 -2.22 -1.08 -12.45
CA LEU A 122 -0.93 -0.59 -11.96
C LEU A 122 -0.15 -1.69 -11.21
N GLU A 123 -0.83 -2.53 -10.44
CA GLU A 123 -0.23 -3.69 -9.77
C GLU A 123 0.24 -4.74 -10.78
N GLN A 124 -0.52 -4.98 -11.85
CA GLN A 124 -0.09 -5.85 -12.95
C GLN A 124 1.14 -5.30 -13.66
N LEU A 125 1.16 -4.00 -13.99
CA LEU A 125 2.33 -3.33 -14.57
C LEU A 125 3.55 -3.44 -13.65
N GLN A 126 3.37 -3.29 -12.34
CA GLN A 126 4.45 -3.48 -11.37
C GLN A 126 4.97 -4.93 -11.40
N THR A 127 4.07 -5.91 -11.37
CA THR A 127 4.41 -7.33 -11.37
C THR A 127 5.21 -7.71 -12.62
N GLU A 128 4.81 -7.21 -13.79
CA GLU A 128 5.53 -7.51 -15.03
C GLU A 128 6.90 -6.83 -15.09
N LEU A 129 7.02 -5.59 -14.60
CA LEU A 129 8.31 -4.91 -14.47
C LEU A 129 9.25 -5.64 -13.52
N ASP A 130 8.72 -6.17 -12.41
CA ASP A 130 9.50 -6.94 -11.42
C ASP A 130 9.91 -8.31 -11.98
N SER A 131 9.03 -9.00 -12.72
CA SER A 131 9.32 -10.30 -13.34
C SER A 131 10.53 -10.25 -14.28
N ARG A 132 10.66 -9.18 -15.08
CA ARG A 132 11.82 -8.95 -15.96
C ARG A 132 13.16 -8.82 -15.22
N MET A 133 13.11 -8.52 -13.92
CA MET A 133 14.27 -8.35 -13.06
C MET A 133 14.61 -9.58 -12.24
N GLU A 134 13.78 -10.63 -12.25
CA GLU A 134 14.01 -11.86 -11.47
C GLU A 134 15.32 -12.55 -11.88
N LEU A 135 15.49 -12.83 -13.18
CA LEU A 135 16.71 -13.48 -13.69
C LEU A 135 17.99 -12.65 -13.40
N PRO A 136 18.07 -11.34 -13.73
CA PRO A 136 19.21 -10.52 -13.35
C PRO A 136 19.48 -10.47 -11.84
N SER A 137 18.44 -10.49 -11.00
CA SER A 137 18.56 -10.50 -9.54
C SER A 137 19.08 -11.85 -9.03
N PHE A 138 18.63 -12.95 -9.64
CA PHE A 138 19.15 -14.29 -9.36
C PHE A 138 20.65 -14.37 -9.69
N LEU A 139 21.09 -13.77 -10.80
CA LEU A 139 22.51 -13.76 -11.18
C LEU A 139 23.42 -13.04 -10.17
N VAL A 140 22.90 -12.07 -9.41
CA VAL A 140 23.64 -11.43 -8.30
C VAL A 140 23.96 -12.44 -7.21
N GLY A 141 22.96 -13.21 -6.77
CA GLY A 141 23.14 -14.26 -5.75
C GLY A 141 23.99 -15.42 -6.27
N PHE A 142 23.78 -15.80 -7.53
CA PHE A 142 24.57 -16.83 -8.20
C PHE A 142 26.05 -16.47 -8.28
N MET A 143 26.39 -15.19 -8.48
CA MET A 143 27.77 -14.70 -8.44
C MET A 143 28.44 -14.89 -7.09
N ILE A 144 27.72 -14.70 -5.99
CA ILE A 144 28.22 -14.98 -4.64
C ILE A 144 28.47 -16.48 -4.47
N ALA A 145 27.50 -17.31 -4.88
CA ALA A 145 27.61 -18.76 -4.82
C ALA A 145 28.79 -19.28 -5.64
N MET A 146 29.04 -18.73 -6.83
CA MET A 146 30.20 -19.09 -7.65
C MET A 146 31.54 -18.67 -7.02
N GLY A 147 31.58 -17.52 -6.34
CA GLY A 147 32.76 -17.10 -5.57
C GLY A 147 33.08 -18.06 -4.41
N LEU A 148 32.05 -18.46 -3.66
CA LEU A 148 32.17 -19.49 -2.60
C LEU A 148 32.54 -20.87 -3.15
N LEU A 149 32.00 -21.26 -4.30
CA LEU A 149 32.36 -22.51 -4.96
C LEU A 149 33.86 -22.51 -5.32
N GLY A 150 34.39 -21.35 -5.75
CA GLY A 150 35.82 -21.18 -6.03
C GLY A 150 36.71 -21.43 -4.81
N THR A 151 36.33 -20.91 -3.63
CA THR A 151 37.09 -21.19 -2.39
C THR A 151 36.98 -22.63 -1.97
N PHE A 152 35.80 -23.25 -2.11
CA PHE A 152 35.58 -24.65 -1.77
C PHE A 152 36.46 -25.58 -2.62
N ILE A 153 36.47 -25.37 -3.95
CA ILE A 153 37.32 -26.14 -4.87
C ILE A 153 38.80 -25.94 -4.52
N GLY A 154 39.19 -24.71 -4.20
CA GLY A 154 40.55 -24.43 -3.73
C GLY A 154 40.96 -25.17 -2.47
N LEU A 155 40.09 -25.16 -1.45
CA LEU A 155 40.36 -25.87 -0.22
C LEU A 155 40.47 -27.38 -0.46
N LEU A 156 39.64 -27.96 -1.32
CA LEU A 156 39.78 -29.37 -1.72
C LEU A 156 41.10 -29.65 -2.43
N GLU A 157 41.55 -28.76 -3.33
CA GLU A 157 42.86 -28.87 -3.98
C GLU A 157 44.01 -28.81 -2.96
N THR A 158 43.91 -27.94 -1.95
CA THR A 158 44.91 -27.91 -0.88
C THR A 158 44.91 -29.18 -0.03
N LEU A 159 43.74 -29.75 0.26
CA LEU A 159 43.59 -31.00 1.03
C LEU A 159 44.18 -32.20 0.30
N THR A 160 43.88 -32.33 -1.00
CA THR A 160 44.44 -33.40 -1.84
C THR A 160 45.95 -33.25 -2.01
N GLY A 161 46.46 -32.02 -2.15
CA GLY A 161 47.89 -31.75 -2.19
C GLY A 161 48.62 -32.13 -0.89
N ILE A 162 48.04 -31.83 0.27
CA ILE A 162 48.58 -32.24 1.57
C ILE A 162 48.51 -33.76 1.74
N SER A 163 47.42 -34.41 1.33
CA SER A 163 47.30 -35.87 1.39
C SER A 163 48.37 -36.57 0.56
N GLY A 164 48.60 -36.14 -0.69
CA GLY A 164 49.62 -36.72 -1.55
C GLY A 164 51.04 -36.49 -1.04
N MET A 165 51.28 -35.37 -0.35
CA MET A 165 52.54 -35.09 0.33
C MET A 165 52.76 -36.03 1.53
N LEU A 166 51.72 -36.30 2.33
CA LEU A 166 51.79 -37.25 3.44
C LEU A 166 52.01 -38.70 2.94
N ASP A 167 51.35 -39.10 1.85
CA ASP A 167 51.56 -40.42 1.23
C ASP A 167 52.98 -40.57 0.67
N GLY A 168 53.56 -39.49 0.14
CA GLY A 168 54.96 -39.46 -0.31
C GLY A 168 55.97 -39.64 0.82
N MET A 169 55.61 -39.25 2.06
CA MET A 169 56.44 -39.40 3.25
C MET A 169 56.39 -40.83 3.82
N VAL A 170 55.21 -41.45 3.86
CA VAL A 170 55.04 -42.82 4.40
C VAL A 170 55.74 -43.87 3.52
N ASN A 171 55.91 -43.59 2.22
CA ASN A 171 56.49 -44.51 1.26
C ASN A 171 57.95 -44.21 0.88
N ALA A 172 58.65 -43.33 1.61
CA ALA A 172 60.04 -42.97 1.33
C ALA A 172 61.01 -44.15 1.60
N PRO A 173 61.97 -44.46 0.71
CA PRO A 173 62.95 -45.52 0.93
C PRO A 173 63.80 -45.27 2.18
N ALA A 174 63.98 -46.30 3.01
CA ALA A 174 64.85 -46.22 4.19
C ALA A 174 66.32 -46.07 3.76
N GLY A 175 66.83 -44.83 3.68
CA GLY A 175 68.24 -44.58 3.36
C GLY A 175 68.62 -43.13 3.01
N ASP A 176 67.67 -42.27 2.62
CA ASP A 176 67.97 -40.88 2.30
C ASP A 176 68.16 -39.99 3.55
N SER A 177 69.01 -38.96 3.43
CA SER A 177 69.27 -38.00 4.51
C SER A 177 68.01 -37.21 4.83
N ILE A 178 67.63 -37.17 6.13
CA ILE A 178 66.46 -36.44 6.64
C ILE A 178 66.37 -35.00 6.12
N ASP A 179 67.52 -34.34 5.92
CA ASP A 179 67.60 -32.97 5.40
C ASP A 179 67.14 -32.85 3.93
N ALA A 180 67.39 -33.87 3.10
CA ALA A 180 66.98 -33.90 1.69
C ALA A 180 65.47 -34.13 1.55
N GLU A 181 64.90 -35.05 2.34
CA GLU A 181 63.46 -35.26 2.47
C GLU A 181 62.76 -34.00 2.98
N PHE A 182 63.36 -33.27 3.94
CA PHE A 182 62.82 -32.03 4.46
C PHE A 182 62.86 -30.87 3.44
N LEU A 183 63.93 -30.72 2.66
CA LEU A 183 63.99 -29.74 1.57
C LEU A 183 62.95 -30.03 0.48
N LYS A 184 62.73 -31.32 0.17
CA LYS A 184 61.67 -31.78 -0.74
C LYS A 184 60.26 -31.48 -0.18
N LEU A 185 60.07 -31.63 1.13
CA LEU A 185 58.85 -31.26 1.87
C LEU A 185 58.54 -29.77 1.74
N VAL A 186 59.53 -28.90 2.00
CA VAL A 186 59.39 -27.44 1.88
C VAL A 186 59.08 -27.05 0.43
N GLY A 187 59.67 -27.73 -0.55
CA GLY A 187 59.35 -27.55 -1.97
C GLY A 187 57.89 -27.93 -2.30
N GLN A 188 57.41 -29.05 -1.76
CA GLN A 188 56.05 -29.56 -1.99
C GLN A 188 54.97 -28.73 -1.28
N LEU A 189 55.27 -28.12 -0.14
CA LEU A 189 54.38 -27.21 0.59
C LEU A 189 54.04 -25.93 -0.19
N ARG A 190 54.87 -25.53 -1.16
CA ARG A 190 54.59 -24.33 -1.99
C ARG A 190 53.38 -24.53 -2.89
N HIS A 191 53.07 -25.77 -3.28
CA HIS A 191 52.02 -26.07 -4.25
C HIS A 191 50.60 -25.88 -3.65
N PRO A 192 50.26 -26.42 -2.46
CA PRO A 192 48.99 -26.11 -1.77
C PRO A 192 48.85 -24.63 -1.42
N LEU A 193 49.93 -23.97 -0.98
CA LEU A 193 49.93 -22.54 -0.67
C LEU A 193 49.63 -21.66 -1.91
N ALA A 194 50.16 -22.03 -3.08
CA ALA A 194 49.85 -21.33 -4.33
C ALA A 194 48.40 -21.58 -4.80
N GLY A 195 47.89 -22.80 -4.64
CA GLY A 195 46.50 -23.16 -4.97
C GLY A 195 45.46 -22.34 -4.16
N MET A 196 45.78 -22.04 -2.90
CA MET A 196 44.93 -21.19 -2.06
C MET A 196 44.76 -19.77 -2.61
N GLY A 197 45.82 -19.17 -3.16
CA GLY A 197 45.77 -17.83 -3.75
C GLY A 197 44.91 -17.76 -5.02
N ILE A 198 44.95 -18.80 -5.84
CA ILE A 198 44.11 -18.93 -7.04
C ILE A 198 42.64 -19.07 -6.65
N ALA A 199 42.33 -19.88 -5.64
CA ALA A 199 40.97 -20.06 -5.14
C ALA A 199 40.38 -18.79 -4.49
N PHE A 200 41.21 -18.03 -3.79
CA PHE A 200 40.82 -16.74 -3.22
C PHE A 200 40.47 -15.73 -4.31
N SER A 201 41.19 -15.73 -5.44
CA SER A 201 40.91 -14.85 -6.57
C SER A 201 39.51 -15.07 -7.18
N ALA A 202 39.03 -16.32 -7.23
CA ALA A 202 37.67 -16.65 -7.66
C ALA A 202 36.60 -16.05 -6.73
N SER A 203 36.84 -16.10 -5.42
CA SER A 203 35.97 -15.45 -4.42
C SER A 203 35.93 -13.95 -4.62
N MET A 204 37.09 -13.33 -4.86
CA MET A 204 37.18 -11.90 -5.11
C MET A 204 36.41 -11.49 -6.38
N PHE A 205 36.52 -12.26 -7.47
CA PHE A 205 35.72 -12.01 -8.68
C PHE A 205 34.21 -12.23 -8.43
N GLY A 206 33.84 -13.26 -7.68
CA GLY A 206 32.46 -13.52 -7.24
C GLY A 206 31.85 -12.34 -6.45
N LEU A 207 32.62 -11.81 -5.50
CA LEU A 207 32.19 -10.72 -4.65
C LEU A 207 32.18 -9.37 -5.38
N LEU A 208 33.23 -9.03 -6.13
CA LEU A 208 33.28 -7.79 -6.90
C LEU A 208 32.23 -7.79 -8.02
N GLY A 209 32.00 -8.92 -8.68
CA GLY A 209 30.96 -9.08 -9.69
C GLY A 209 29.55 -8.97 -9.11
N SER A 210 29.28 -9.60 -7.96
CA SER A 210 27.97 -9.44 -7.30
C SER A 210 27.73 -8.00 -6.81
N LEU A 211 28.77 -7.31 -6.32
CA LEU A 211 28.68 -5.89 -5.97
C LEU A 211 28.38 -5.02 -7.21
N MET A 212 29.07 -5.26 -8.32
CA MET A 212 28.82 -4.55 -9.59
C MET A 212 27.36 -4.72 -10.02
N LEU A 213 26.88 -5.97 -10.11
CA LEU A 213 25.51 -6.27 -10.51
C LEU A 213 24.48 -5.74 -9.50
N GLY A 214 24.77 -5.78 -8.21
CA GLY A 214 23.91 -5.23 -7.15
C GLY A 214 23.77 -3.71 -7.22
N MET A 215 24.84 -2.98 -7.55
CA MET A 215 24.76 -1.54 -7.79
C MET A 215 23.95 -1.20 -9.04
N MET A 216 24.06 -2.01 -10.10
CA MET A 216 23.23 -1.89 -11.30
C MET A 216 21.75 -2.13 -10.96
N GLN A 217 21.46 -3.21 -10.23
CA GLN A 217 20.12 -3.56 -9.74
C GLN A 217 19.45 -2.39 -9.02
N LEU A 218 20.18 -1.74 -8.11
CA LEU A 218 19.67 -0.58 -7.37
C LEU A 218 19.26 0.57 -8.31
N THR A 219 20.07 0.84 -9.33
CA THR A 219 19.81 1.91 -10.30
C THR A 219 18.59 1.59 -11.16
N VAL A 220 18.46 0.35 -11.63
CA VAL A 220 17.33 -0.09 -12.47
C VAL A 220 16.03 -0.11 -11.68
N ARG A 221 16.03 -0.68 -10.46
CA ARG A 221 14.84 -0.68 -9.58
C ARG A 221 14.36 0.73 -9.25
N ARG A 222 15.26 1.69 -9.05
CA ARG A 222 14.89 3.12 -8.88
C ARG A 222 14.17 3.66 -10.12
N HIS A 223 14.54 3.24 -11.32
CA HIS A 223 13.90 3.71 -12.57
C HIS A 223 12.55 3.05 -12.82
N ALA A 224 12.40 1.75 -12.53
CA ALA A 224 11.10 1.09 -12.58
C ALA A 224 10.08 1.78 -11.64
N ARG A 225 10.49 2.15 -10.43
CA ARG A 225 9.64 2.94 -9.52
C ARG A 225 9.24 4.30 -10.11
N LYS A 226 10.12 4.96 -10.86
CA LYS A 226 9.77 6.21 -11.55
C LYS A 226 8.73 5.98 -12.65
N VAL A 227 8.83 4.88 -13.41
CA VAL A 227 7.84 4.51 -14.43
C VAL A 227 6.46 4.37 -13.80
N LEU A 228 6.36 3.63 -12.69
CA LEU A 228 5.10 3.47 -11.93
C LEU A 228 4.57 4.81 -11.40
N GLY A 229 5.44 5.66 -10.86
CA GLY A 229 5.06 7.00 -10.42
C GLY A 229 4.51 7.86 -11.56
N GLU A 230 5.15 7.84 -12.73
CA GLU A 230 4.71 8.59 -13.91
C GLU A 230 3.37 8.06 -14.46
N ALA A 231 3.16 6.73 -14.44
CA ALA A 231 1.88 6.11 -14.78
C ALA A 231 0.76 6.58 -13.82
N ARG A 232 1.03 6.57 -12.50
CA ARG A 232 0.07 7.07 -11.49
C ARG A 232 -0.21 8.56 -11.63
N HIS A 233 0.79 9.38 -11.95
CA HIS A 233 0.59 10.80 -12.23
C HIS A 233 -0.22 11.04 -13.51
N LEU A 234 -0.05 10.20 -14.53
CA LEU A 234 -0.87 10.23 -15.75
C LEU A 234 -2.33 9.93 -15.42
N LEU A 235 -2.61 8.89 -14.64
CA LEU A 235 -3.95 8.58 -14.15
C LEU A 235 -4.58 9.78 -13.43
N ASN A 236 -3.89 10.31 -12.42
CA ASN A 236 -4.43 11.42 -11.62
C ASN A 236 -4.75 12.66 -12.47
N ARG A 237 -3.92 12.98 -13.47
CA ARG A 237 -4.18 14.11 -14.39
C ARG A 237 -5.40 13.88 -15.28
N LEU A 238 -5.62 12.65 -15.73
CA LEU A 238 -6.81 12.32 -16.53
C LEU A 238 -8.07 12.38 -15.66
N VAL A 239 -8.02 11.85 -14.43
CA VAL A 239 -9.12 11.94 -13.46
C VAL A 239 -9.44 13.40 -13.09
N GLU A 240 -8.41 14.23 -12.87
CA GLU A 240 -8.59 15.66 -12.54
C GLU A 240 -9.18 16.46 -13.71
N ARG A 241 -8.82 16.13 -14.96
CA ARG A 241 -9.41 16.74 -16.16
C ARG A 241 -10.92 16.47 -16.29
N VAL A 242 -11.39 15.31 -15.85
CA VAL A 242 -12.84 14.98 -15.80
C VAL A 242 -13.55 15.79 -14.71
N LYS A 243 -12.84 16.18 -13.65
CA LYS A 243 -13.37 16.97 -12.53
C LYS A 243 -13.23 18.50 -12.72
N GLY A 244 -12.76 18.98 -13.88
CA GLY A 244 -12.71 20.41 -14.21
C GLY A 244 -14.11 21.05 -14.30
N PRO A 245 -14.25 22.37 -14.07
CA PRO A 245 -15.54 23.03 -13.89
C PRO A 245 -16.43 22.81 -15.11
N VAL A 246 -17.50 22.04 -14.93
CA VAL A 246 -18.51 21.79 -15.96
C VAL A 246 -19.05 23.14 -16.42
N GLY A 247 -19.02 23.36 -17.74
CA GLY A 247 -19.34 24.62 -18.39
C GLY A 247 -20.78 25.05 -18.19
N MET A 248 -21.04 25.82 -17.15
CA MET A 248 -22.21 26.71 -17.00
C MET A 248 -22.09 27.97 -17.87
N ALA A 249 -21.18 28.01 -18.85
CA ALA A 249 -21.09 29.09 -19.83
C ALA A 249 -22.36 29.22 -20.68
N GLY A 250 -23.14 28.13 -20.82
CA GLY A 250 -24.44 28.13 -21.50
C GLY A 250 -25.60 28.71 -20.67
N VAL A 251 -25.44 28.91 -19.35
CA VAL A 251 -26.53 29.37 -18.46
C VAL A 251 -26.89 30.83 -18.71
N SER A 252 -25.91 31.68 -19.04
CA SER A 252 -26.19 33.07 -19.38
C SER A 252 -26.78 33.26 -20.78
N GLU A 253 -26.67 32.27 -21.67
CA GLU A 253 -27.13 32.38 -23.06
C GLU A 253 -28.51 31.72 -23.25
N ALA A 254 -28.77 30.59 -22.57
CA ALA A 254 -30.08 29.93 -22.57
C ALA A 254 -31.15 30.74 -21.82
N VAL A 255 -30.80 31.39 -20.71
CA VAL A 255 -31.73 32.27 -19.95
C VAL A 255 -32.04 33.56 -20.72
N ARG A 256 -31.12 34.04 -21.57
CA ARG A 256 -31.37 35.18 -22.47
C ARG A 256 -32.29 34.85 -23.65
N ALA A 257 -32.47 33.57 -23.96
CA ALA A 257 -33.26 33.11 -25.11
C ALA A 257 -34.75 32.80 -24.78
N GLY A 258 -35.21 33.05 -23.55
CA GLY A 258 -36.65 33.05 -23.24
C GLY A 258 -37.35 31.69 -23.32
N GLY A 259 -36.62 30.59 -23.17
CA GLY A 259 -37.22 29.26 -23.12
C GLY A 259 -36.39 28.30 -22.27
N VAL A 260 -37.02 27.65 -21.29
CA VAL A 260 -36.45 26.51 -20.59
C VAL A 260 -36.45 25.35 -21.58
N SER A 261 -35.29 25.01 -22.14
CA SER A 261 -35.17 23.95 -23.13
C SER A 261 -35.32 22.56 -22.50
N GLU A 262 -35.95 21.62 -23.21
CA GLU A 262 -36.08 20.21 -22.82
C GLU A 262 -34.70 19.57 -22.51
N SER A 263 -33.67 19.97 -23.25
CA SER A 263 -32.27 19.58 -23.01
C SER A 263 -31.71 20.07 -21.68
N PHE A 264 -32.11 21.26 -21.21
CA PHE A 264 -31.67 21.80 -19.92
C PHE A 264 -32.29 21.01 -18.77
N LEU A 265 -33.60 20.74 -18.83
CA LEU A 265 -34.31 19.93 -17.82
C LEU A 265 -33.78 18.50 -17.76
N SER A 266 -33.52 17.88 -18.91
CA SER A 266 -32.91 16.55 -18.98
C SER A 266 -31.50 16.51 -18.36
N THR A 267 -30.66 17.51 -18.65
CA THR A 267 -29.29 17.59 -18.09
C THR A 267 -29.31 17.88 -16.60
N PHE A 268 -30.19 18.77 -16.15
CA PHE A 268 -30.35 19.11 -14.73
C PHE A 268 -30.83 17.91 -13.90
N ILE A 269 -31.78 17.13 -14.43
CA ILE A 269 -32.30 15.94 -13.76
C ILE A 269 -31.25 14.81 -13.74
N ALA A 270 -30.47 14.66 -14.81
CA ALA A 270 -29.34 13.74 -14.84
C ALA A 270 -28.28 14.09 -13.79
N ASP A 271 -27.94 15.38 -13.67
CA ASP A 271 -26.98 15.87 -12.68
C ASP A 271 -27.49 15.71 -11.24
N LEU A 272 -28.77 16.03 -11.00
CA LEU A 272 -29.39 15.83 -9.68
C LEU A 272 -29.39 14.34 -9.31
N THR A 273 -29.78 13.46 -10.24
CA THR A 273 -29.77 12.01 -10.02
C THR A 273 -28.36 11.47 -9.77
N SER A 274 -27.37 11.97 -10.51
CA SER A 274 -25.95 11.61 -10.32
C SER A 274 -25.43 12.03 -8.94
N ASN A 275 -25.69 13.27 -8.53
CA ASN A 275 -25.30 13.79 -7.21
C ASN A 275 -25.97 13.02 -6.07
N MET A 276 -27.24 12.63 -6.24
CA MET A 276 -27.97 11.82 -5.27
C MET A 276 -27.36 10.41 -5.15
N ASN A 277 -27.04 9.77 -6.28
CA ASN A 277 -26.37 8.46 -6.29
C ASN A 277 -24.99 8.52 -5.63
N GLN A 278 -24.21 9.58 -5.89
CA GLN A 278 -22.92 9.78 -5.26
C GLN A 278 -23.04 9.94 -3.73
N MET A 279 -24.07 10.63 -3.26
CA MET A 279 -24.33 10.78 -1.82
C MET A 279 -24.70 9.44 -1.18
N LEU A 280 -25.58 8.66 -1.81
CA LEU A 280 -25.96 7.32 -1.35
C LEU A 280 -24.73 6.41 -1.26
N GLU A 281 -23.84 6.48 -2.24
CA GLU A 281 -22.59 5.72 -2.22
C GLU A 281 -21.67 6.14 -1.06
N MET A 282 -21.54 7.44 -0.78
CA MET A 282 -20.79 7.93 0.39
C MET A 282 -21.39 7.45 1.71
N PHE A 283 -22.72 7.40 1.84
CA PHE A 283 -23.39 6.88 3.03
C PHE A 283 -23.18 5.38 3.21
N HIS A 284 -23.36 4.59 2.15
CA HIS A 284 -23.11 3.15 2.20
C HIS A 284 -21.67 2.85 2.61
N ARG A 285 -20.69 3.54 2.04
CA ARG A 285 -19.28 3.39 2.45
C ARG A 285 -19.03 3.76 3.90
N SER A 286 -19.67 4.83 4.41
CA SER A 286 -19.57 5.21 5.82
C SER A 286 -20.21 4.15 6.74
N GLN A 287 -21.32 3.54 6.32
CA GLN A 287 -22.01 2.50 7.08
C GLN A 287 -21.22 1.19 7.10
N ASP A 288 -20.73 0.74 5.95
CA ASP A 288 -19.88 -0.45 5.84
C ASP A 288 -18.62 -0.30 6.70
N GLY A 289 -18.04 0.90 6.72
CA GLY A 289 -16.92 1.23 7.58
C GLY A 289 -17.25 1.19 9.08
N SER A 290 -18.49 1.51 9.46
CA SER A 290 -19.00 1.41 10.82
C SER A 290 -19.19 -0.03 11.27
N LEU A 291 -19.88 -0.84 10.46
CA LEU A 291 -20.11 -2.25 10.76
C LEU A 291 -18.82 -3.06 10.85
N ALA A 292 -17.90 -2.82 9.90
CA ALA A 292 -16.56 -3.41 9.95
C ALA A 292 -15.79 -3.01 11.21
N MET A 293 -16.02 -1.79 11.73
CA MET A 293 -15.37 -1.33 12.96
C MET A 293 -15.92 -2.02 14.21
N VAL A 294 -17.24 -2.10 14.36
CA VAL A 294 -17.87 -2.80 15.50
C VAL A 294 -17.35 -4.23 15.58
N SER A 295 -17.34 -4.95 14.46
CA SER A 295 -16.81 -6.32 14.39
C SER A 295 -15.33 -6.43 14.78
N ARG A 296 -14.49 -5.45 14.39
CA ARG A 296 -13.06 -5.44 14.75
C ARG A 296 -12.84 -5.17 16.24
N ILE A 297 -13.63 -4.30 16.86
CA ILE A 297 -13.55 -4.05 18.30
C ILE A 297 -14.07 -5.25 19.08
N ASP A 298 -15.14 -5.89 18.64
CA ASP A 298 -15.65 -7.10 19.30
C ASP A 298 -14.61 -8.22 19.27
N ASN A 299 -13.96 -8.43 18.13
CA ASN A 299 -12.85 -9.37 18.03
C ASN A 299 -11.66 -8.97 18.92
N LEU A 300 -11.39 -7.66 19.09
CA LEU A 300 -10.34 -7.18 19.98
C LEU A 300 -10.69 -7.43 21.45
N ALA A 301 -11.92 -7.14 21.85
CA ALA A 301 -12.42 -7.38 23.20
C ALA A 301 -12.31 -8.87 23.55
N PHE A 302 -12.72 -9.74 22.62
CA PHE A 302 -12.59 -11.19 22.77
C PHE A 302 -11.13 -11.64 22.95
N ARG A 303 -10.19 -11.12 22.15
CA ARG A 303 -8.77 -11.48 22.28
C ARG A 303 -8.14 -10.99 23.58
N LEU A 304 -8.55 -9.82 24.07
CA LEU A 304 -8.11 -9.34 25.38
C LEU A 304 -8.68 -10.19 26.51
N GLU A 305 -9.91 -10.68 26.37
CA GLU A 305 -10.51 -11.64 27.30
C GLU A 305 -9.75 -12.98 27.33
N GLU A 306 -9.40 -13.53 26.16
CA GLU A 306 -8.53 -14.71 26.06
C GLU A 306 -7.18 -14.47 26.76
N MET A 307 -6.63 -13.26 26.61
CA MET A 307 -5.38 -12.91 27.24
C MET A 307 -5.49 -12.76 28.76
N VAL A 308 -6.57 -12.15 29.26
CA VAL A 308 -6.86 -12.09 30.70
C VAL A 308 -6.95 -13.52 31.26
N GLY A 309 -7.63 -14.43 30.57
CA GLY A 309 -7.68 -15.84 30.95
C GLY A 309 -6.30 -16.52 30.97
N ALA A 310 -5.43 -16.23 30.00
CA ALA A 310 -4.05 -16.74 29.98
C ALA A 310 -3.20 -16.19 31.14
N ILE A 311 -3.38 -14.91 31.49
CA ILE A 311 -2.71 -14.28 32.65
C ILE A 311 -3.19 -14.92 33.96
N GLU A 312 -4.50 -15.14 34.12
CA GLU A 312 -5.07 -15.81 35.31
C GLU A 312 -4.54 -17.24 35.46
N SER A 313 -4.47 -17.99 34.35
CA SER A 313 -3.87 -19.33 34.33
C SER A 313 -2.40 -19.30 34.77
N ASN A 314 -1.64 -18.28 34.34
CA ASN A 314 -0.26 -18.08 34.78
C ASN A 314 -0.13 -17.77 36.27
N ILE A 315 -1.00 -16.91 36.81
CA ILE A 315 -1.02 -16.63 38.26
C ILE A 315 -1.23 -17.92 39.04
N GLU A 316 -2.15 -18.78 38.58
CA GLU A 316 -2.43 -20.06 39.22
C GLU A 316 -1.27 -21.05 39.09
N ALA A 317 -0.58 -21.08 37.93
CA ALA A 317 0.60 -21.90 37.71
C ALA A 317 1.79 -21.48 38.60
N VAL A 318 2.05 -20.17 38.71
CA VAL A 318 3.10 -19.62 39.58
C VAL A 318 2.75 -19.86 41.05
N ARG A 319 1.48 -19.70 41.45
CA ARG A 319 1.02 -19.98 42.81
C ARG A 319 1.19 -21.46 43.18
N ARG A 320 0.80 -22.38 42.28
CA ARG A 320 1.01 -23.83 42.47
C ARG A 320 2.49 -24.20 42.60
N THR A 321 3.35 -23.54 41.81
CA THR A 321 4.80 -23.70 41.91
C THR A 321 5.33 -23.23 43.26
N ASN A 322 4.78 -22.14 43.80
CA ASN A 322 5.14 -21.61 45.11
C ASN A 322 4.64 -22.47 46.29
N ASP A 323 3.47 -23.10 46.16
CA ASP A 323 2.87 -23.94 47.20
C ASP A 323 3.50 -25.36 47.26
N LEU A 324 3.93 -25.90 46.11
CA LEU A 324 4.53 -27.24 46.02
C LEU A 324 6.02 -27.27 46.36
N LEU A 325 6.70 -26.12 46.25
CA LEU A 325 8.13 -26.04 46.44
C LEU A 325 8.42 -25.19 47.69
N GLY A 326 8.68 -25.86 48.81
CA GLY A 326 9.23 -25.24 50.01
C GLY A 326 10.68 -24.79 49.82
N PHE A 327 10.92 -23.84 48.92
CA PHE A 327 12.25 -23.34 48.62
C PHE A 327 12.71 -22.27 49.62
N GLY A 328 14.04 -22.10 49.71
CA GLY A 328 14.67 -21.12 50.59
C GLY A 328 14.28 -19.64 50.31
N PRO A 329 14.70 -18.71 51.18
CA PRO A 329 14.20 -17.32 51.19
C PRO A 329 14.27 -16.58 49.85
N ARG A 330 15.32 -16.83 49.06
CA ARG A 330 15.56 -16.18 47.76
C ARG A 330 14.56 -16.56 46.67
N MET A 331 14.11 -17.81 46.62
CA MET A 331 13.12 -18.27 45.63
C MET A 331 11.71 -17.78 45.97
N LYS A 332 11.41 -17.65 47.26
CA LYS A 332 10.16 -17.07 47.73
C LYS A 332 10.06 -15.60 47.36
N GLU A 333 11.14 -14.84 47.54
CA GLU A 333 11.23 -13.43 47.14
C GLU A 333 11.04 -13.26 45.62
N THR A 334 11.74 -14.06 44.79
CA THR A 334 11.57 -13.99 43.33
C THR A 334 10.18 -14.40 42.86
N ASN A 335 9.56 -15.41 43.50
CA ASN A 335 8.19 -15.81 43.17
C ASN A 335 7.14 -14.79 43.60
N GLU A 336 7.32 -14.15 44.75
CA GLU A 336 6.45 -13.06 45.21
C GLU A 336 6.55 -11.83 44.30
N GLU A 337 7.76 -11.51 43.83
CA GLU A 337 7.99 -10.46 42.84
C GLU A 337 7.31 -10.79 41.50
N LEU A 338 7.47 -12.01 40.99
CA LEU A 338 6.78 -12.50 39.78
C LEU A 338 5.25 -12.42 39.94
N LEU A 339 4.70 -12.87 41.07
CA LEU A 339 3.26 -12.79 41.33
C LEU A 339 2.75 -11.35 41.38
N SER A 340 3.54 -10.41 41.93
CA SER A 340 3.18 -9.00 41.97
C SER A 340 3.10 -8.40 40.57
N GLU A 341 4.04 -8.76 39.69
CA GLU A 341 4.14 -8.27 38.31
C GLU A 341 3.01 -8.84 37.44
N VAL A 342 2.68 -10.12 37.59
CA VAL A 342 1.55 -10.76 36.88
C VAL A 342 0.19 -10.24 37.38
N ARG A 343 0.05 -9.90 38.67
CA ARG A 343 -1.18 -9.25 39.18
C ARG A 343 -1.35 -7.83 38.66
N ALA A 344 -0.26 -7.06 38.56
CA ALA A 344 -0.30 -5.74 37.94
C ALA A 344 -0.73 -5.83 36.47
N LEU A 345 -0.23 -6.83 35.74
CA LEU A 345 -0.66 -7.14 34.37
C LEU A 345 -2.16 -7.45 34.27
N LEU A 346 -2.70 -8.24 35.20
CA LEU A 346 -4.13 -8.56 35.24
C LEU A 346 -4.98 -7.29 35.42
N SER A 347 -4.62 -6.45 36.40
CA SER A 347 -5.34 -5.20 36.67
C SER A 347 -5.33 -4.26 35.46
N ASN A 348 -4.17 -4.07 34.83
CA ASN A 348 -4.04 -3.19 33.67
C ASN A 348 -4.85 -3.73 32.48
N ASN A 349 -4.79 -5.04 32.21
CA ASN A 349 -5.60 -5.65 31.14
C ASN A 349 -7.11 -5.54 31.41
N GLN A 350 -7.55 -5.72 32.66
CA GLN A 350 -8.96 -5.54 33.04
C GLN A 350 -9.44 -4.09 32.85
N ASP A 351 -8.62 -3.09 33.19
CA ASP A 351 -8.99 -1.69 33.00
C ASP A 351 -9.03 -1.29 31.52
N ARG A 352 -8.18 -1.90 30.69
CA ARG A 352 -8.25 -1.77 29.22
C ARG A 352 -9.47 -2.44 28.63
N GLN A 353 -9.83 -3.62 29.12
CA GLN A 353 -11.05 -4.32 28.70
C GLN A 353 -12.29 -3.48 29.01
N LYS A 354 -12.37 -2.88 30.21
CA LYS A 354 -13.43 -1.93 30.57
C LYS A 354 -13.44 -0.69 29.68
N SER A 355 -12.27 -0.17 29.34
CA SER A 355 -12.14 0.96 28.43
C SER A 355 -12.62 0.62 27.02
N MET A 356 -12.35 -0.59 26.53
CA MET A 356 -12.87 -1.07 25.24
C MET A 356 -14.37 -1.30 25.25
N MET A 357 -14.94 -1.87 26.32
CA MET A 357 -16.40 -2.00 26.44
C MET A 357 -17.09 -0.63 26.34
N ARG A 358 -16.56 0.39 27.02
CA ARG A 358 -17.07 1.77 26.88
C ARG A 358 -16.95 2.30 25.45
N LEU A 359 -15.86 1.98 24.76
CA LEU A 359 -15.67 2.40 23.36
C LEU A 359 -16.67 1.69 22.43
N THR A 360 -16.91 0.39 22.62
CA THR A 360 -17.96 -0.38 21.93
C THR A 360 -19.32 0.27 22.14
N ASP A 361 -19.68 0.61 23.38
CA ASP A 361 -20.96 1.28 23.68
C ASP A 361 -21.07 2.64 22.98
N THR A 362 -20.00 3.45 23.01
CA THR A 362 -20.01 4.73 22.30
C THR A 362 -20.15 4.56 20.79
N LEU A 363 -19.46 3.59 20.20
CA LEU A 363 -19.52 3.34 18.76
C LEU A 363 -20.85 2.75 18.33
N SER A 364 -21.44 1.86 19.13
CA SER A 364 -22.80 1.38 18.93
C SER A 364 -23.82 2.52 18.95
N SER A 365 -23.66 3.48 19.89
CA SER A 365 -24.51 4.67 19.92
C SER A 365 -24.30 5.60 18.71
N ILE A 366 -23.08 5.68 18.19
CA ILE A 366 -22.75 6.44 16.97
C ILE A 366 -23.35 5.75 15.75
N ASP A 367 -23.22 4.43 15.65
CA ASP A 367 -23.79 3.61 14.58
C ASP A 367 -25.33 3.74 14.56
N GLN A 368 -25.97 3.71 15.73
CA GLN A 368 -27.40 3.93 15.85
C GLN A 368 -27.81 5.32 15.36
N LYS A 369 -27.02 6.36 15.66
CA LYS A 369 -27.27 7.73 15.17
C LYS A 369 -27.04 7.87 13.67
N ILE A 370 -25.98 7.27 13.14
CA ILE A 370 -25.67 7.29 11.71
C ILE A 370 -26.76 6.53 10.94
N SER A 371 -27.16 5.36 11.43
CA SER A 371 -28.24 4.55 10.84
C SER A 371 -29.57 5.31 10.86
N ALA A 372 -29.94 5.93 11.98
CA ALA A 372 -31.14 6.76 12.07
C ALA A 372 -31.07 7.99 11.14
N SER A 373 -29.89 8.61 11.00
CA SER A 373 -29.68 9.71 10.06
C SER A 373 -29.81 9.23 8.61
N ASN A 374 -29.31 8.02 8.30
CA ASN A 374 -29.37 7.41 6.97
C ASN A 374 -30.80 7.01 6.59
N ASP A 375 -31.57 6.41 7.50
CA ASP A 375 -32.99 6.08 7.28
C ASP A 375 -33.84 7.34 7.07
N GLY A 376 -33.58 8.39 7.87
CA GLY A 376 -34.17 9.70 7.68
C GLY A 376 -33.80 10.34 6.33
N THR A 377 -32.61 10.06 5.82
CA THR A 377 -32.14 10.56 4.53
C THR A 377 -32.73 9.75 3.37
N ARG A 378 -32.86 8.42 3.51
CA ARG A 378 -33.49 7.53 2.53
C ARG A 378 -34.99 7.83 2.34
N SER A 379 -35.71 8.06 3.44
CA SER A 379 -37.11 8.52 3.36
C SER A 379 -37.24 9.89 2.70
N HIS A 380 -36.30 10.81 2.95
CA HIS A 380 -36.23 12.08 2.22
C HIS A 380 -35.92 11.88 0.74
N PHE A 381 -35.06 10.92 0.39
CA PHE A 381 -34.74 10.54 -0.98
C PHE A 381 -35.95 9.98 -1.72
N ASP A 382 -36.73 9.10 -1.08
CA ASP A 382 -37.97 8.59 -1.66
C ASP A 382 -39.00 9.71 -1.87
N MET A 383 -39.04 10.70 -0.97
CA MET A 383 -39.88 11.90 -1.11
C MET A 383 -39.43 12.79 -2.28
N VAL A 384 -38.12 12.94 -2.49
CA VAL A 384 -37.53 13.73 -3.59
C VAL A 384 -37.63 13.00 -4.93
N GLY A 385 -37.46 11.69 -4.97
CA GLY A 385 -37.70 10.86 -6.16
C GLY A 385 -39.16 10.95 -6.60
N ASN A 386 -40.11 10.88 -5.67
CA ASN A 386 -41.53 11.11 -5.93
C ASN A 386 -41.81 12.55 -6.40
N PHE A 387 -41.10 13.55 -5.85
CA PHE A 387 -41.19 14.93 -6.32
C PHE A 387 -40.67 15.06 -7.76
N ASN A 388 -39.54 14.43 -8.10
CA ASN A 388 -38.96 14.48 -9.44
C ASN A 388 -39.90 13.88 -10.50
N ILE A 389 -40.59 12.79 -10.16
CA ILE A 389 -41.61 12.18 -11.05
C ILE A 389 -42.85 13.08 -11.19
N GLN A 390 -43.32 13.69 -10.09
CA GLN A 390 -44.47 14.61 -10.15
C GLN A 390 -44.16 15.93 -10.84
N SER A 391 -42.96 16.48 -10.66
CA SER A 391 -42.51 17.70 -11.32
C SER A 391 -42.26 17.45 -12.79
N LEU A 392 -41.66 16.30 -13.16
CA LEU A 392 -41.54 15.83 -14.54
C LEU A 392 -42.91 15.65 -15.20
N ALA A 393 -43.88 15.01 -14.54
CA ALA A 393 -45.22 14.85 -15.08
C ALA A 393 -45.91 16.20 -15.33
N LYS A 394 -45.76 17.16 -14.42
CA LYS A 394 -46.31 18.52 -14.56
C LYS A 394 -45.57 19.35 -15.60
N LEU A 395 -44.27 19.14 -15.79
CA LEU A 395 -43.45 19.81 -16.80
C LEU A 395 -43.70 19.24 -18.20
N ASP A 396 -43.83 17.92 -18.33
CA ASP A 396 -44.20 17.23 -19.58
C ASP A 396 -45.61 17.64 -20.03
N GLU A 397 -46.56 17.73 -19.09
CA GLU A 397 -47.89 18.30 -19.33
C GLU A 397 -47.81 19.78 -19.77
N ALA A 398 -46.91 20.57 -19.19
CA ALA A 398 -46.73 21.98 -19.55
C ALA A 398 -46.04 22.16 -20.93
N VAL A 399 -45.09 21.29 -21.30
CA VAL A 399 -44.38 21.28 -22.58
C VAL A 399 -45.27 20.76 -23.71
N GLY A 400 -46.08 19.72 -23.46
CA GLY A 400 -47.08 19.24 -24.41
C GLY A 400 -48.12 20.30 -24.78
N VAL A 401 -48.47 21.18 -23.83
CA VAL A 401 -49.37 22.32 -24.08
C VAL A 401 -48.66 23.51 -24.74
N LEU A 402 -47.34 23.68 -24.58
CA LEU A 402 -46.55 24.69 -25.33
C LEU A 402 -46.58 24.43 -26.84
N HIS A 403 -46.56 23.17 -27.27
CA HIS A 403 -46.76 22.81 -28.67
C HIS A 403 -48.18 23.12 -29.18
N ALA A 404 -49.19 23.09 -28.30
CA ALA A 404 -50.58 23.39 -28.65
C ALA A 404 -50.91 24.90 -28.64
N VAL A 405 -50.07 25.75 -28.06
CA VAL A 405 -50.32 27.19 -27.87
C VAL A 405 -49.80 28.06 -29.03
N ASN A 406 -49.18 27.48 -30.05
CA ASN A 406 -48.80 28.22 -31.26
C ASN A 406 -50.00 28.80 -32.05
N ASP A 407 -51.24 28.50 -31.67
CA ASP A 407 -52.44 28.89 -32.43
C ASP A 407 -53.32 30.02 -31.84
N GLN A 408 -53.09 30.56 -30.62
CA GLN A 408 -53.95 31.66 -30.11
C GLN A 408 -53.22 32.70 -29.22
N THR A 409 -53.27 33.96 -29.67
CA THR A 409 -52.34 35.05 -29.33
C THR A 409 -52.78 36.07 -28.27
N SER A 410 -53.87 35.85 -27.51
CA SER A 410 -54.34 36.85 -26.51
C SER A 410 -54.39 36.38 -25.05
N ASP A 411 -54.11 35.10 -24.77
CA ASP A 411 -54.11 34.53 -23.40
C ASP A 411 -52.68 34.09 -22.97
N SER A 412 -51.69 34.54 -23.73
CA SER A 412 -50.29 34.13 -23.68
C SER A 412 -49.52 34.81 -22.54
N GLU A 413 -49.75 36.08 -22.23
CA GLU A 413 -49.07 36.78 -21.11
C GLU A 413 -49.49 36.22 -19.75
N THR A 414 -50.80 36.07 -19.49
CA THR A 414 -51.34 35.50 -18.25
C THR A 414 -50.94 34.03 -18.04
N LYS A 415 -50.78 33.26 -19.12
CA LYS A 415 -50.26 31.88 -19.06
C LYS A 415 -48.75 31.85 -18.86
N LEU A 416 -48.00 32.78 -19.43
CA LEU A 416 -46.55 32.89 -19.25
C LEU A 416 -46.22 33.29 -17.80
N ASP A 417 -46.95 34.23 -17.21
CA ASP A 417 -46.78 34.61 -15.80
C ASP A 417 -47.07 33.45 -14.84
N ARG A 418 -48.19 32.74 -15.04
CA ARG A 418 -48.49 31.53 -14.23
C ARG A 418 -47.42 30.45 -14.39
N ARG A 419 -46.82 30.31 -15.58
CA ARG A 419 -45.74 29.36 -15.86
C ARG A 419 -44.40 29.78 -15.24
N LEU A 420 -44.05 31.07 -15.26
CA LEU A 420 -42.89 31.62 -14.56
C LEU A 420 -43.03 31.47 -13.04
N GLN A 421 -44.24 31.63 -12.51
CA GLN A 421 -44.53 31.42 -11.10
C GLN A 421 -44.44 29.93 -10.70
N ALA A 422 -44.89 29.02 -11.56
CA ALA A 422 -44.72 27.57 -11.39
C ALA A 422 -43.23 27.16 -11.45
N LEU A 423 -42.46 27.75 -12.36
CA LEU A 423 -41.02 27.48 -12.48
C LEU A 423 -40.25 28.06 -11.27
N SER A 424 -40.60 29.27 -10.83
CA SER A 424 -40.03 29.92 -9.64
C SER A 424 -40.32 29.14 -8.35
N SER A 425 -41.54 28.60 -8.21
CA SER A 425 -41.89 27.74 -7.07
C SER A 425 -41.17 26.39 -7.12
N ALA A 426 -41.01 25.77 -8.30
CA ALA A 426 -40.20 24.57 -8.47
C ALA A 426 -38.73 24.81 -8.10
N THR A 427 -38.15 25.94 -8.53
CA THR A 427 -36.76 26.34 -8.22
C THR A 427 -36.57 26.59 -6.72
N THR A 428 -37.50 27.28 -6.08
CA THR A 428 -37.50 27.52 -4.62
C THR A 428 -37.57 26.20 -3.83
N ASN A 429 -38.39 25.24 -4.28
CA ASN A 429 -38.51 23.94 -3.65
C ASN A 429 -37.24 23.10 -3.82
N ILE A 430 -36.61 23.12 -5.00
CA ILE A 430 -35.32 22.46 -5.23
C ILE A 430 -34.22 23.05 -4.34
N GLY A 431 -34.19 24.37 -4.18
CA GLY A 431 -33.30 25.05 -3.24
C GLY A 431 -33.50 24.57 -1.80
N ALA A 432 -34.74 24.39 -1.35
CA ALA A 432 -35.05 23.83 -0.04
C ALA A 432 -34.58 22.36 0.10
N THR A 433 -34.76 21.55 -0.94
CA THR A 433 -34.27 20.16 -0.96
C THR A 433 -32.75 20.08 -0.90
N MET A 434 -32.03 20.92 -1.66
CA MET A 434 -30.57 21.00 -1.61
C MET A 434 -30.06 21.47 -0.24
N GLN A 435 -30.76 22.39 0.41
CA GLN A 435 -30.45 22.79 1.79
C GLN A 435 -30.61 21.63 2.77
N GLN A 436 -31.68 20.85 2.65
CA GLN A 436 -31.92 19.66 3.47
C GLN A 436 -30.83 18.59 3.24
N MET A 437 -30.47 18.33 1.98
CA MET A 437 -29.39 17.41 1.62
C MET A 437 -28.03 17.85 2.21
N THR A 438 -27.72 19.14 2.12
CA THR A 438 -26.51 19.71 2.72
C THR A 438 -26.48 19.54 4.24
N ALA A 439 -27.62 19.73 4.91
CA ALA A 439 -27.74 19.55 6.35
C ALA A 439 -27.53 18.09 6.76
N LYS A 440 -28.08 17.13 6.00
CA LYS A 440 -27.92 15.70 6.26
C LYS A 440 -26.49 15.21 6.02
N LEU A 441 -25.83 15.67 4.97
CA LEU A 441 -24.40 15.41 4.78
C LEU A 441 -23.55 15.95 5.93
N SER A 442 -23.90 17.13 6.46
CA SER A 442 -23.20 17.68 7.63
C SER A 442 -23.40 16.81 8.88
N GLU A 443 -24.61 16.28 9.09
CA GLU A 443 -24.92 15.40 10.22
C GLU A 443 -24.08 14.11 10.17
N VAL A 444 -24.02 13.46 9.01
CA VAL A 444 -23.20 12.26 8.83
C VAL A 444 -21.72 12.58 8.93
N ALA A 445 -21.24 13.67 8.33
CA ALA A 445 -19.84 14.09 8.45
C ALA A 445 -19.41 14.30 9.92
N VAL A 446 -20.29 14.82 10.77
CA VAL A 446 -20.05 14.95 12.22
C VAL A 446 -20.03 13.58 12.90
N GLY A 447 -20.94 12.68 12.52
CA GLY A 447 -20.93 11.29 12.97
C GLY A 447 -19.61 10.58 12.64
N THR A 448 -19.19 10.64 11.38
CA THR A 448 -17.93 10.06 10.88
C THR A 448 -16.71 10.67 11.55
N GLN A 449 -16.69 11.99 11.80
CA GLN A 449 -15.59 12.62 12.55
C GLN A 449 -15.50 12.12 13.99
N THR A 450 -16.64 11.94 14.65
CA THR A 450 -16.69 11.41 16.02
C THR A 450 -16.18 9.97 16.05
N GLN A 451 -16.52 9.18 15.02
CA GLN A 451 -16.02 7.83 14.82
C GLN A 451 -14.50 7.80 14.61
N ILE A 452 -13.94 8.69 13.80
CA ILE A 452 -12.49 8.85 13.60
C ILE A 452 -11.78 9.18 14.93
N ASN A 453 -12.39 10.03 15.76
CA ASN A 453 -11.81 10.36 17.06
C ASN A 453 -11.80 9.15 18.01
N ALA A 454 -12.88 8.36 18.03
CA ALA A 454 -12.95 7.10 18.79
C ALA A 454 -11.96 6.06 18.25
N LEU A 455 -11.72 6.02 16.94
CA LEU A 455 -10.71 5.18 16.31
C LEU A 455 -9.29 5.56 16.73
N GLY A 456 -9.01 6.85 16.80
CA GLY A 456 -7.74 7.38 17.30
C GLY A 456 -7.45 6.89 18.73
N SER A 457 -8.46 6.88 19.61
CA SER A 457 -8.30 6.37 20.97
C SER A 457 -8.11 4.84 21.00
N VAL A 458 -8.85 4.07 20.19
CA VAL A 458 -8.65 2.61 20.06
C VAL A 458 -7.22 2.30 19.58
N GLN A 459 -6.75 2.99 18.54
CA GLN A 459 -5.41 2.77 17.99
C GLN A 459 -4.30 3.14 18.98
N GLN A 460 -4.52 4.15 19.81
CA GLN A 460 -3.61 4.53 20.88
C GLN A 460 -3.56 3.45 21.97
N VAL A 461 -4.74 3.02 22.46
CA VAL A 461 -4.84 1.94 23.46
C VAL A 461 -4.19 0.66 22.95
N LEU A 462 -4.34 0.30 21.68
CA LEU A 462 -3.72 -0.88 21.07
C LEU A 462 -2.19 -0.79 21.01
N ARG A 463 -1.66 0.36 20.58
CA ARG A 463 -0.21 0.58 20.50
C ARG A 463 0.44 0.53 21.87
N ASP A 464 -0.17 1.22 22.83
CA ASP A 464 0.30 1.23 24.21
C ASP A 464 0.21 -0.20 24.79
N SER A 465 -0.79 -0.99 24.37
CA SER A 465 -1.00 -2.36 24.86
C SER A 465 0.10 -3.27 24.38
N SER A 466 0.34 -3.25 23.08
CA SER A 466 1.36 -4.10 22.49
C SER A 466 2.75 -3.75 23.03
N ALA A 467 3.07 -2.47 23.23
CA ALA A 467 4.39 -2.06 23.69
C ALA A 467 4.66 -2.44 25.15
N GLU A 468 3.70 -2.13 26.04
CA GLU A 468 3.81 -2.42 27.47
C GLU A 468 3.87 -3.94 27.74
N MET A 469 3.04 -4.69 27.04
CA MET A 469 2.95 -6.15 27.15
C MET A 469 4.19 -6.85 26.60
N GLN A 470 4.78 -6.34 25.51
CA GLN A 470 6.03 -6.86 24.96
C GLN A 470 7.21 -6.60 25.92
N ASN A 471 7.27 -5.43 26.56
CA ASN A 471 8.28 -5.12 27.56
C ASN A 471 8.17 -6.04 28.79
N LEU A 472 6.95 -6.26 29.29
CA LEU A 472 6.70 -7.08 30.48
C LEU A 472 6.92 -8.57 30.22
N LEU A 473 6.53 -9.09 29.05
CA LEU A 473 6.83 -10.48 28.66
C LEU A 473 8.34 -10.73 28.56
N SER A 474 9.10 -9.76 28.05
CA SER A 474 10.56 -9.83 27.99
C SER A 474 11.16 -9.86 29.40
N GLY A 475 10.68 -9.02 30.32
CA GLY A 475 11.11 -9.03 31.72
C GLY A 475 10.76 -10.33 32.46
N LEU A 476 9.57 -10.87 32.22
CA LEU A 476 9.14 -12.17 32.78
C LEU A 476 9.96 -13.34 32.24
N GLN A 477 10.31 -13.34 30.94
CA GLN A 477 11.21 -14.34 30.35
C GLN A 477 12.60 -14.31 30.98
N GLU A 478 13.16 -13.12 31.19
CA GLU A 478 14.47 -12.95 31.84
C GLU A 478 14.46 -13.49 33.28
N LYS A 479 13.42 -13.18 34.06
CA LYS A 479 13.26 -13.67 35.43
C LYS A 479 13.00 -15.18 35.48
N MET A 480 12.21 -15.73 34.55
CA MET A 480 12.00 -17.18 34.42
C MET A 480 13.29 -17.93 34.09
N GLN A 481 14.14 -17.36 33.25
CA GLN A 481 15.44 -17.94 32.93
C GLN A 481 16.35 -18.01 34.16
N LYS A 482 16.35 -16.96 35.00
CA LYS A 482 17.05 -16.95 36.29
C LYS A 482 16.51 -18.00 37.27
N VAL A 483 15.20 -18.24 37.30
CA VAL A 483 14.59 -19.31 38.11
C VAL A 483 15.00 -20.69 37.59
N GLN A 484 15.15 -20.87 36.28
CA GLN A 484 15.57 -22.12 35.65
C GLN A 484 17.05 -22.47 35.92
N GLU A 485 17.91 -21.48 36.11
CA GLU A 485 19.33 -21.65 36.46
C GLU A 485 19.54 -22.08 37.92
N VAL A 486 18.56 -21.87 38.82
CA VAL A 486 18.72 -22.08 40.26
C VAL A 486 18.50 -23.53 40.72
N GLU A 487 17.77 -24.39 39.99
CA GLU A 487 17.72 -25.83 40.36
C GLU A 487 17.26 -26.81 39.25
N ILE A 488 17.97 -27.94 39.15
CA ILE A 488 17.67 -29.09 38.28
C ILE A 488 16.53 -29.92 38.93
N GLY A 489 15.27 -29.49 38.77
CA GLY A 489 14.14 -30.26 39.31
C GLY A 489 12.72 -29.76 39.00
N ALA A 490 12.56 -28.48 38.65
CA ALA A 490 11.25 -27.87 38.39
C ALA A 490 10.75 -28.00 36.93
N THR A 491 11.29 -28.94 36.15
CA THR A 491 11.15 -29.00 34.68
C THR A 491 9.72 -29.14 34.17
N ARG A 492 8.82 -29.84 34.88
CA ARG A 492 7.44 -30.06 34.40
C ARG A 492 6.52 -28.86 34.61
N HIS A 493 6.66 -28.14 35.72
CA HIS A 493 5.82 -26.97 36.03
C HIS A 493 6.33 -25.69 35.34
N LEU A 494 7.64 -25.54 35.19
CA LEU A 494 8.24 -24.47 34.38
C LEU A 494 7.88 -24.61 32.89
N TYR A 495 7.67 -25.83 32.40
CA TYR A 495 7.19 -26.06 31.03
C TYR A 495 5.80 -25.49 30.80
N GLY A 496 4.84 -25.70 31.72
CA GLY A 496 3.49 -25.16 31.59
C GLY A 496 3.43 -23.62 31.69
N ILE A 497 4.30 -23.03 32.51
CA ILE A 497 4.47 -21.57 32.57
C ILE A 497 5.05 -21.05 31.24
N LYS A 498 6.08 -21.71 30.70
CA LYS A 498 6.70 -21.35 29.42
C LYS A 498 5.71 -21.47 28.24
N GLU A 499 4.95 -22.54 28.18
CA GLU A 499 3.93 -22.77 27.14
C GLU A 499 2.83 -21.69 27.18
N SER A 500 2.42 -21.29 28.38
CA SER A 500 1.47 -20.18 28.55
C SER A 500 2.07 -18.82 28.14
N PHE A 501 3.36 -18.58 28.42
CA PHE A 501 4.07 -17.39 27.93
C PHE A 501 4.20 -17.36 26.41
N ASP A 502 4.54 -18.48 25.79
CA ASP A 502 4.60 -18.61 24.33
C ASP A 502 3.21 -18.40 23.71
N GLY A 503 2.15 -18.89 24.37
CA GLY A 503 0.76 -18.63 24.02
C GLY A 503 0.37 -17.15 24.07
N MET A 504 0.73 -16.44 25.14
CA MET A 504 0.51 -14.98 25.24
C MET A 504 1.29 -14.20 24.17
N ASN A 505 2.52 -14.63 23.87
CA ASN A 505 3.33 -14.01 22.82
C ASN A 505 2.69 -14.18 21.43
N ALA A 506 2.09 -15.34 21.18
CA ALA A 506 1.31 -15.61 19.96
C ALA A 506 0.06 -14.72 19.84
N LEU A 507 -0.52 -14.26 20.96
CA LEU A 507 -1.67 -13.34 20.96
C LEU A 507 -1.29 -11.89 20.62
N LEU A 508 -0.01 -11.51 20.70
CA LEU A 508 0.44 -10.14 20.39
C LEU A 508 0.41 -9.80 18.89
N GLU A 509 0.72 -10.77 18.04
CA GLU A 509 0.80 -10.55 16.60
C GLU A 509 -0.57 -10.20 15.99
N PRO A 510 -1.67 -10.92 16.33
CA PRO A 510 -3.02 -10.50 15.97
C PRO A 510 -3.40 -9.11 16.48
N LEU A 511 -2.99 -8.71 17.69
CA LEU A 511 -3.25 -7.37 18.23
C LEU A 511 -2.56 -6.28 17.39
N LYS A 512 -1.32 -6.52 16.95
CA LYS A 512 -0.61 -5.62 16.02
C LYS A 512 -1.31 -5.55 14.66
N GLY A 513 -1.75 -6.69 14.13
CA GLY A 513 -2.52 -6.75 12.88
C GLY A 513 -3.85 -6.00 12.97
N MET A 514 -4.54 -6.09 14.11
CA MET A 514 -5.76 -5.33 14.39
C MET A 514 -5.48 -3.83 14.48
N ALA A 515 -4.41 -3.41 15.14
CA ALA A 515 -4.03 -2.00 15.21
C ALA A 515 -3.75 -1.40 13.82
N GLN A 516 -3.11 -2.17 12.94
CA GLN A 516 -2.92 -1.79 11.54
C GLN A 516 -4.25 -1.76 10.77
N GLY A 517 -5.12 -2.75 11.00
CA GLY A 517 -6.45 -2.80 10.39
C GLY A 517 -7.34 -1.61 10.79
N VAL A 518 -7.34 -1.26 12.08
CA VAL A 518 -7.99 -0.05 12.61
C VAL A 518 -7.41 1.19 11.95
N GLY A 519 -6.08 1.33 11.87
CA GLY A 519 -5.43 2.47 11.21
C GLY A 519 -5.80 2.61 9.73
N LYS A 520 -5.86 1.50 8.98
CA LYS A 520 -6.35 1.50 7.59
C LYS A 520 -7.80 1.95 7.52
N GLN A 521 -8.67 1.44 8.39
CA GLN A 521 -10.08 1.82 8.44
C GLN A 521 -10.27 3.32 8.76
N THR A 522 -9.49 3.86 9.70
CA THR A 522 -9.47 5.28 10.01
C THR A 522 -9.12 6.12 8.79
N SER A 523 -8.07 5.73 8.05
CA SER A 523 -7.66 6.47 6.85
C SER A 523 -8.72 6.46 5.74
N LEU A 524 -9.47 5.36 5.61
CA LEU A 524 -10.59 5.27 4.66
C LEU A 524 -11.73 6.21 5.07
N LEU A 525 -12.07 6.24 6.37
CA LEU A 525 -13.10 7.16 6.89
C LEU A 525 -12.69 8.62 6.81
N GLU A 526 -11.41 8.94 6.98
CA GLU A 526 -10.88 10.29 6.77
C GLU A 526 -11.01 10.72 5.30
N ALA A 527 -10.73 9.80 4.37
CA ALA A 527 -10.91 10.06 2.94
C ALA A 527 -12.39 10.28 2.57
N THR A 528 -13.31 9.44 3.07
CA THR A 528 -14.75 9.63 2.83
C THR A 528 -15.26 10.92 3.47
N LEU A 529 -14.75 11.29 4.65
CA LEU A 529 -15.11 12.53 5.31
C LEU A 529 -14.66 13.76 4.52
N GLU A 530 -13.45 13.75 3.95
CA GLU A 530 -12.98 14.86 3.11
C GLU A 530 -13.79 14.94 1.80
N GLU A 531 -14.14 13.79 1.21
CA GLU A 531 -15.06 13.72 0.07
C GLU A 531 -16.44 14.30 0.40
N MET A 532 -17.03 13.95 1.54
CA MET A 532 -18.30 14.52 2.01
C MET A 532 -18.21 16.04 2.21
N ARG A 533 -17.13 16.55 2.81
CA ARG A 533 -16.89 17.99 2.99
C ARG A 533 -16.69 18.72 1.67
N MET A 534 -16.03 18.11 0.70
CA MET A 534 -15.87 18.66 -0.64
C MET A 534 -17.21 18.73 -1.37
N SER A 535 -17.99 17.64 -1.34
CA SER A 535 -19.34 17.57 -1.91
C SER A 535 -20.27 18.63 -1.30
N GLN A 536 -20.27 18.75 0.03
CA GLN A 536 -21.04 19.78 0.74
C GLN A 536 -20.64 21.21 0.33
N ARG A 537 -19.33 21.49 0.23
CA ARG A 537 -18.83 22.81 -0.19
C ARG A 537 -19.26 23.16 -1.61
N ASN A 538 -19.27 22.18 -2.51
CA ASN A 538 -19.71 22.38 -3.89
C ASN A 538 -21.21 22.68 -3.96
N MET A 539 -22.05 21.86 -3.30
CA MET A 539 -23.50 22.09 -3.21
C MET A 539 -23.83 23.47 -2.61
N MET A 540 -23.16 23.88 -1.54
CA MET A 540 -23.39 25.20 -0.93
C MET A 540 -22.97 26.37 -1.82
N ARG A 541 -21.95 26.17 -2.67
CA ARG A 541 -21.52 27.18 -3.64
C ARG A 541 -22.54 27.31 -4.77
N GLU A 542 -23.04 26.18 -5.27
CA GLU A 542 -24.07 26.10 -6.31
C GLU A 542 -25.39 26.73 -5.82
N LEU A 543 -25.88 26.31 -4.66
CA LEU A 543 -27.09 26.86 -4.05
C LEU A 543 -26.99 28.40 -3.86
N ARG A 544 -25.82 28.90 -3.43
CA ARG A 544 -25.59 30.35 -3.26
C ARG A 544 -25.49 31.10 -4.57
N ALA A 545 -25.05 30.47 -5.65
CA ALA A 545 -25.03 31.06 -6.97
C ALA A 545 -26.46 31.18 -7.50
N GLU A 546 -27.24 30.11 -7.38
CA GLU A 546 -28.62 30.02 -7.84
C GLU A 546 -29.57 30.97 -7.10
N MET A 547 -29.48 31.04 -5.76
CA MET A 547 -30.24 32.01 -4.96
C MET A 547 -29.94 33.47 -5.36
N ARG A 548 -28.69 33.74 -5.81
CA ARG A 548 -28.26 35.08 -6.24
C ARG A 548 -28.80 35.45 -7.62
N ASP A 549 -28.89 34.48 -8.51
CA ASP A 549 -29.46 34.70 -9.84
C ASP A 549 -30.99 34.85 -9.79
N VAL A 550 -31.68 34.09 -8.95
CA VAL A 550 -33.12 34.26 -8.71
C VAL A 550 -33.45 35.64 -8.13
N THR A 551 -32.67 36.13 -7.17
CA THR A 551 -32.87 37.49 -6.60
C THR A 551 -32.54 38.59 -7.60
N ARG A 552 -31.56 38.40 -8.49
CA ARG A 552 -31.27 39.36 -9.56
C ARG A 552 -32.39 39.46 -10.59
N GLN A 553 -33.00 38.33 -10.97
CA GLN A 553 -34.10 38.31 -11.93
C GLN A 553 -35.38 38.96 -11.38
N GLN A 554 -35.67 38.79 -10.08
CA GLN A 554 -36.81 39.46 -9.44
C GLN A 554 -36.60 40.98 -9.31
N GLY A 555 -35.35 41.45 -9.19
CA GLY A 555 -35.03 42.89 -9.12
C GLY A 555 -35.04 43.63 -10.46
N THR A 556 -35.02 42.91 -11.59
CA THR A 556 -35.06 43.50 -12.94
C THR A 556 -36.44 43.48 -13.60
N ALA A 557 -37.44 42.87 -12.94
CA ALA A 557 -38.82 42.74 -13.44
C ALA A 557 -39.82 43.71 -12.77
N GLY A 558 -39.34 44.64 -11.94
CA GLY A 558 -40.11 45.78 -11.42
C GLY A 558 -39.58 47.07 -11.98
#